data_AF-A0A9W9BXI9-F1
#
_entry.id   AF-A0A9W9BXI9-F1
#
_cell.length_a   1.000
_cell.length_b   1.000
_cell.length_c   1.000
_cell.angle_alpha   90.00
_cell.angle_beta   90.00
_cell.angle_gamma   90.00
#
_symmetry.space_group_name_H-M   'P 1'
#
loop_
_entity.id
_entity.type
_entity.pdbx_description
1 polymer ?
#
loop_
_entity_poly.entity_id
_entity_poly.type
_entity_poly.pdbx_seq_one_letter_code
_entity_poly.pdbx_strand_id
1 'polypeptide(L)'
;MSTSHRSPYAKPYGYGHSHDTVAGLQVIQYRSYQRDILIYHVRTHLLPLPAIRRALQSQADYRDRLSSYDPLRYFDVVEGDEVPIGCIEAAYMPSILHGHGSALALRVGTDLSSDAVEWYVFSRPVDETFLSQIVCADSDWSLQAGVELSDPQKVFDVVGYAEKGLKTRTVRGANREHKGWHDALRASMPVKKKVKLTWKKFGNELKADRERDVREKTTGPGEHEEDEGGAAAMRKKSTRPPQPPQKPITRRKAAD
;
A
#
# COMPACT_ATOMS: atom_id res chain seq x y z
N MET A 1 -26.75 -42.02 -20.40
CA MET A 1 -27.40 -41.21 -19.35
C MET A 1 -26.29 -40.61 -18.50
N SER A 2 -26.05 -39.30 -18.62
CA SER A 2 -24.90 -38.61 -18.00
C SER A 2 -25.40 -37.73 -16.86
N THR A 3 -24.99 -38.05 -15.63
CA THR A 3 -25.40 -37.34 -14.41
C THR A 3 -24.44 -36.19 -14.14
N SER A 4 -24.84 -34.98 -14.53
CA SER A 4 -24.19 -33.73 -14.17
C SER A 4 -24.30 -33.48 -12.66
N HIS A 5 -23.21 -33.68 -11.92
CA HIS A 5 -23.08 -33.21 -10.54
C HIS A 5 -22.97 -31.68 -10.53
N ARG A 6 -24.06 -31.00 -10.16
CA ARG A 6 -24.03 -29.58 -9.80
C ARG A 6 -23.34 -29.41 -8.46
N SER A 7 -22.20 -28.72 -8.49
CA SER A 7 -21.50 -28.24 -7.29
C SER A 7 -22.44 -27.35 -6.45
N PRO A 8 -22.59 -27.59 -5.14
CA PRO A 8 -23.42 -26.77 -4.28
C PRO A 8 -22.78 -25.39 -4.13
N TYR A 9 -23.42 -24.41 -4.78
CA TYR A 9 -23.10 -23.00 -4.77
C TYR A 9 -22.81 -22.48 -3.36
N ALA A 10 -21.58 -22.00 -3.16
CA ALA A 10 -21.26 -21.05 -2.12
C ALA A 10 -22.19 -19.83 -2.29
N LYS A 11 -22.95 -19.51 -1.24
CA LYS A 11 -23.81 -18.32 -1.22
C LYS A 11 -22.93 -17.09 -1.43
N PRO A 12 -23.28 -16.16 -2.34
CA PRO A 12 -22.57 -14.88 -2.44
C PRO A 12 -22.83 -14.12 -1.15
N TYR A 13 -21.78 -13.94 -0.35
CA TYR A 13 -21.82 -13.03 0.79
C TYR A 13 -22.18 -11.64 0.26
N GLY A 14 -23.36 -11.14 0.66
CA GLY A 14 -23.83 -9.79 0.36
C GLY A 14 -22.92 -8.80 1.06
N TYR A 15 -21.88 -8.38 0.35
CA TYR A 15 -20.82 -7.51 0.83
C TYR A 15 -21.21 -6.07 0.46
N GLY A 16 -21.66 -5.32 1.47
CA GLY A 16 -22.08 -3.93 1.32
C GLY A 16 -20.98 -3.08 0.70
N HIS A 17 -21.34 -2.25 -0.28
CA HIS A 17 -20.52 -1.51 -1.26
C HIS A 17 -19.35 -0.60 -0.76
N SER A 18 -18.79 -0.81 0.43
CA SER A 18 -17.54 -0.18 0.90
C SER A 18 -16.27 -0.91 0.42
N HIS A 19 -16.33 -1.65 -0.70
CA HIS A 19 -15.33 -2.66 -1.10
C HIS A 19 -14.06 -2.17 -1.77
N ASP A 20 -13.92 -0.86 -1.99
CA ASP A 20 -12.82 -0.33 -2.78
C ASP A 20 -11.76 0.35 -1.92
N THR A 21 -11.90 0.34 -0.60
CA THR A 21 -10.91 0.92 0.30
C THR A 21 -9.99 -0.13 0.92
N VAL A 22 -8.70 0.13 0.84
CA VAL A 22 -7.59 -0.68 1.34
C VAL A 22 -6.78 0.26 2.24
N ALA A 23 -6.74 -0.02 3.54
CA ALA A 23 -6.14 0.87 4.55
C ALA A 23 -6.74 2.31 4.55
N GLY A 24 -8.04 2.43 4.28
CA GLY A 24 -8.71 3.74 4.14
C GLY A 24 -8.42 4.47 2.81
N LEU A 25 -7.64 3.88 1.91
CA LEU A 25 -7.32 4.44 0.60
C LEU A 25 -8.08 3.72 -0.51
N GLN A 26 -8.64 4.46 -1.46
CA GLN A 26 -9.42 3.87 -2.54
C GLN A 26 -8.50 3.26 -3.61
N VAL A 27 -8.60 1.94 -3.85
CA VAL A 27 -7.93 1.24 -4.95
C VAL A 27 -8.53 1.71 -6.27
N ILE A 28 -7.68 2.06 -7.24
CA ILE A 28 -8.17 2.46 -8.56
C ILE A 28 -8.77 1.25 -9.31
N GLN A 29 -9.77 1.51 -10.14
CA GLN A 29 -10.38 0.46 -10.96
C GLN A 29 -9.37 -0.15 -11.93
N TYR A 30 -9.41 -1.48 -12.12
CA TYR A 30 -8.45 -2.20 -12.97
C TYR A 30 -8.33 -1.66 -14.40
N ARG A 31 -9.44 -1.25 -15.02
CA ARG A 31 -9.44 -0.62 -16.36
C ARG A 31 -8.58 0.64 -16.44
N SER A 32 -8.46 1.37 -15.33
CA SER A 32 -7.70 2.61 -15.19
C SER A 32 -6.25 2.37 -14.77
N TYR A 33 -5.95 1.22 -14.16
CA TYR A 33 -4.58 0.86 -13.81
C TYR A 33 -3.81 0.37 -15.05
N GLN A 34 -2.84 1.15 -15.50
CA GLN A 34 -2.09 0.95 -16.75
C GLN A 34 -0.58 0.85 -16.52
N ARG A 35 -0.15 0.70 -15.25
CA ARG A 35 1.27 0.59 -14.89
C ARG A 35 1.62 -0.87 -14.80
N ASP A 36 2.84 -1.20 -15.22
CA ASP A 36 3.38 -2.52 -15.03
C ASP A 36 3.63 -2.79 -13.54
N ILE A 37 3.54 -4.06 -13.17
CA ILE A 37 3.81 -4.51 -11.81
C ILE A 37 5.26 -4.98 -11.79
N LEU A 38 6.09 -4.35 -10.96
CA LEU A 38 7.49 -4.74 -10.85
C LEU A 38 7.61 -6.00 -9.99
N ILE A 39 8.33 -7.00 -10.50
CA ILE A 39 8.57 -8.25 -9.79
C ILE A 39 10.00 -8.22 -9.24
N TYR A 40 10.11 -8.51 -7.95
CA TYR A 40 11.36 -8.52 -7.22
C TYR A 40 11.67 -9.90 -6.64
N HIS A 41 12.95 -10.27 -6.65
CA HIS A 41 13.49 -11.24 -5.72
C HIS A 41 14.01 -10.51 -4.48
N VAL A 42 13.39 -10.79 -3.34
CA VAL A 42 13.78 -10.25 -2.04
C VAL A 42 14.76 -11.23 -1.38
N ARG A 43 16.01 -10.81 -1.22
CA ARG A 43 17.12 -11.65 -0.73
C ARG A 43 17.04 -11.86 0.79
N THR A 44 16.14 -12.73 1.23
CA THR A 44 15.92 -13.03 2.67
C THR A 44 17.11 -13.65 3.39
N HIS A 45 18.05 -14.23 2.65
CA HIS A 45 19.33 -14.70 3.20
C HIS A 45 20.27 -13.56 3.62
N LEU A 46 20.13 -12.37 3.02
CA LEU A 46 20.87 -11.17 3.43
C LEU A 46 20.18 -10.48 4.61
N LEU A 47 18.88 -10.25 4.46
CA LEU A 47 18.08 -9.55 5.47
C LEU A 47 16.87 -10.41 5.85
N PRO A 48 16.79 -10.94 7.09
CA PRO A 48 15.69 -11.79 7.49
C PRO A 48 14.33 -11.10 7.32
N LEU A 49 13.31 -11.87 6.95
CA LEU A 49 11.96 -11.33 6.71
C LEU A 49 11.46 -10.42 7.85
N PRO A 50 11.62 -10.74 9.15
CA PRO A 50 11.24 -9.81 10.23
C PRO A 50 11.93 -8.44 10.18
N ALA A 51 13.17 -8.36 9.70
CA ALA A 51 13.87 -7.09 9.51
C ALA A 51 13.32 -6.33 8.29
N ILE A 52 13.10 -7.01 7.16
CA ILE A 52 12.44 -6.43 5.97
C ILE A 52 11.08 -5.83 6.34
N ARG A 53 10.25 -6.59 7.08
CA ARG A 53 8.93 -6.12 7.54
C ARG A 53 9.04 -4.85 8.38
N ARG A 54 10.02 -4.76 9.28
CA ARG A 54 10.26 -3.56 10.12
C ARG A 54 10.71 -2.37 9.27
N ALA A 55 11.60 -2.58 8.31
CA ALA A 55 12.09 -1.54 7.41
C ALA A 55 10.98 -0.95 6.52
N LEU A 56 10.07 -1.80 6.03
CA LEU A 56 8.87 -1.36 5.30
C LEU A 56 7.93 -0.55 6.20
N GLN A 57 7.73 -1.00 7.44
CA GLN A 57 6.84 -0.34 8.40
C GLN A 57 7.40 0.98 8.96
N SER A 58 8.72 1.19 8.90
CA SER A 58 9.35 2.43 9.34
C SER A 58 9.23 3.57 8.32
N GLN A 59 8.72 3.30 7.10
CA GLN A 59 8.54 4.34 6.10
C GLN A 59 7.47 5.34 6.54
N ALA A 60 7.74 6.63 6.32
CA ALA A 60 6.82 7.70 6.72
C ALA A 60 5.43 7.60 6.05
N ASP A 61 5.41 7.04 4.84
CA ASP A 61 4.20 6.85 4.04
C ASP A 61 3.50 5.51 4.27
N TYR A 62 4.03 4.65 5.14
CA TYR A 62 3.41 3.36 5.46
C TYR A 62 2.02 3.58 6.11
N ARG A 63 1.03 2.82 5.64
CA ARG A 63 -0.36 2.91 6.11
C ARG A 63 -0.80 1.68 6.86
N ASP A 64 -0.73 0.52 6.21
CA ASP A 64 -1.19 -0.72 6.84
C ASP A 64 -0.52 -1.95 6.23
N ARG A 65 -0.70 -3.08 6.92
CA ARG A 65 -0.33 -4.42 6.48
C ARG A 65 -1.57 -5.28 6.35
N LEU A 66 -1.78 -5.81 5.15
CA LEU A 66 -2.93 -6.62 4.81
C LEU A 66 -2.49 -8.03 4.39
N SER A 67 -3.44 -8.92 4.22
CA SER A 67 -3.19 -10.26 3.68
C SER A 67 -4.30 -10.66 2.71
N SER A 68 -3.92 -11.37 1.66
CA SER A 68 -4.83 -11.95 0.68
C SER A 68 -4.37 -13.36 0.30
N TYR A 69 -5.13 -14.00 -0.59
CA TYR A 69 -4.65 -15.18 -1.32
C TYR A 69 -3.50 -14.81 -2.26
N ASP A 70 -2.66 -15.79 -2.59
CA ASP A 70 -1.65 -15.70 -3.65
C ASP A 70 -2.33 -15.81 -5.03
N PRO A 71 -2.29 -14.77 -5.87
CA PRO A 71 -2.91 -14.83 -7.20
C PRO A 71 -2.21 -15.80 -8.15
N LEU A 72 -0.96 -16.21 -7.85
CA LEU A 72 -0.14 -17.07 -8.69
C LEU A 72 -0.20 -18.55 -8.29
N ARG A 73 -0.94 -18.92 -7.23
CA ARG A 73 -1.01 -20.32 -6.74
C ARG A 73 -1.50 -21.36 -7.75
N TYR A 74 -2.12 -20.92 -8.84
CA TYR A 74 -2.63 -21.79 -9.92
C TYR A 74 -1.88 -21.62 -11.24
N PHE A 75 -0.76 -20.90 -11.24
CA PHE A 75 0.11 -20.75 -12.39
C PHE A 75 1.23 -21.77 -12.26
N ASP A 76 1.48 -22.49 -13.35
CA ASP A 76 2.66 -23.34 -13.45
C ASP A 76 3.90 -22.43 -13.55
N VAL A 77 4.87 -22.65 -12.67
CA VAL A 77 6.16 -21.96 -12.75
C VAL A 77 6.88 -22.50 -13.97
N VAL A 78 7.27 -21.60 -14.88
CA VAL A 78 8.02 -21.96 -16.08
C VAL A 78 9.46 -22.29 -15.68
N GLU A 79 10.05 -23.30 -16.30
CA GLU A 79 11.46 -23.65 -16.06
C GLU A 79 12.36 -22.44 -16.34
N GLY A 80 13.19 -22.07 -15.35
CA GLY A 80 14.04 -20.89 -15.39
C GLY A 80 13.45 -19.62 -14.76
N ASP A 81 12.16 -19.63 -14.39
CA ASP A 81 11.47 -18.54 -13.66
C ASP A 81 11.31 -18.87 -12.16
N GLU A 82 12.13 -19.80 -11.65
CA GLU A 82 12.07 -20.18 -10.24
C GLU A 82 12.69 -19.12 -9.34
N VAL A 83 12.04 -18.86 -8.21
CA VAL A 83 12.59 -18.02 -7.14
C VAL A 83 13.83 -18.70 -6.55
N PRO A 84 15.01 -18.04 -6.55
CA PRO A 84 16.23 -18.62 -6.01
C PRO A 84 16.13 -19.00 -4.52
N ILE A 85 16.92 -19.98 -4.09
CA ILE A 85 17.00 -20.37 -2.69
C ILE A 85 17.42 -19.19 -1.83
N GLY A 86 16.71 -18.96 -0.71
CA GLY A 86 16.97 -17.83 0.18
C GLY A 86 16.42 -16.50 -0.35
N CYS A 87 15.62 -16.53 -1.42
CA CYS A 87 14.82 -15.41 -1.88
C CYS A 87 13.33 -15.69 -1.69
N ILE A 88 12.54 -14.62 -1.63
CA ILE A 88 11.09 -14.66 -1.82
C ILE A 88 10.72 -13.71 -2.95
N GLU A 89 9.60 -13.95 -3.61
CA GLU A 89 9.10 -13.04 -4.64
C GLU A 89 8.26 -11.92 -4.00
N ALA A 90 8.38 -10.73 -4.57
CA ALA A 90 7.54 -9.60 -4.25
C ALA A 90 7.02 -8.90 -5.50
N ALA A 91 5.78 -8.44 -5.45
CA ALA A 91 5.13 -7.70 -6.53
C ALA A 91 4.82 -6.27 -6.06
N TYR A 92 5.38 -5.27 -6.75
CA TYR A 92 5.15 -3.86 -6.45
C TYR A 92 4.21 -3.22 -7.47
N MET A 93 3.19 -2.56 -6.96
CA MET A 93 2.13 -1.92 -7.72
C MET A 93 2.18 -0.40 -7.50
N PRO A 94 2.88 0.36 -8.37
CA PRO A 94 2.98 1.81 -8.23
C PRO A 94 1.66 2.50 -8.59
N SER A 95 1.28 3.56 -7.87
CA SER A 95 0.08 4.37 -8.16
C SER A 95 -1.22 3.55 -8.28
N ILE A 96 -1.35 2.47 -7.52
CA ILE A 96 -2.53 1.59 -7.48
C ILE A 96 -3.67 2.16 -6.61
N LEU A 97 -3.36 3.13 -5.76
CA LEU A 97 -4.33 3.81 -4.89
C LEU A 97 -4.58 5.23 -5.41
N HIS A 98 -5.77 5.76 -5.17
CA HIS A 98 -6.04 7.18 -5.40
C HIS A 98 -5.03 8.05 -4.64
N GLY A 99 -4.60 9.15 -5.26
CA GLY A 99 -3.56 10.01 -4.69
C GLY A 99 -2.14 9.48 -4.84
N HIS A 100 -1.87 8.60 -5.82
CA HIS A 100 -0.55 8.03 -6.15
C HIS A 100 0.03 7.06 -5.11
N GLY A 101 -0.80 6.52 -4.22
CA GLY A 101 -0.35 5.49 -3.28
C GLY A 101 0.06 4.19 -3.97
N SER A 102 0.92 3.42 -3.30
CA SER A 102 1.50 2.19 -3.82
C SER A 102 1.24 1.01 -2.89
N ALA A 103 1.40 -0.21 -3.42
CA ALA A 103 1.32 -1.43 -2.62
C ALA A 103 2.45 -2.39 -3.00
N LEU A 104 3.01 -3.06 -2.00
CA LEU A 104 4.01 -4.12 -2.15
C LEU A 104 3.47 -5.42 -1.58
N ALA A 105 3.34 -6.44 -2.42
CA ALA A 105 3.02 -7.81 -2.01
C ALA A 105 4.31 -8.58 -1.75
N LEU A 106 4.40 -9.27 -0.61
CA LEU A 106 5.42 -10.27 -0.33
C LEU A 106 4.76 -11.66 -0.37
N ARG A 107 5.29 -12.59 -1.16
CA ARG A 107 4.86 -14.00 -1.14
C ARG A 107 5.60 -14.70 -0.01
N VAL A 108 4.94 -14.86 1.13
CA VAL A 108 5.57 -15.29 2.41
C VAL A 108 5.61 -16.82 2.58
N GLY A 109 5.27 -17.58 1.54
CA GLY A 109 5.35 -19.04 1.57
C GLY A 109 6.72 -19.58 1.19
N THR A 110 7.44 -20.18 2.15
CA THR A 110 8.60 -21.04 1.85
C THR A 110 8.17 -22.43 1.38
N ASP A 111 6.93 -22.82 1.70
CA ASP A 111 6.35 -24.10 1.35
C ASP A 111 5.16 -23.86 0.41
N LEU A 112 5.00 -24.75 -0.59
CA LEU A 112 3.91 -24.79 -1.57
C LEU A 112 2.47 -24.74 -0.97
N SER A 113 2.33 -24.79 0.36
CA SER A 113 1.04 -24.74 1.07
C SER A 113 0.65 -23.35 1.58
N SER A 114 1.55 -22.38 1.57
CA SER A 114 1.24 -21.02 2.04
C SER A 114 0.65 -20.19 0.90
N ASP A 115 -0.65 -20.37 0.70
CA ASP A 115 -1.51 -19.66 -0.28
C ASP A 115 -1.69 -18.15 0.01
N ALA A 116 -0.79 -17.53 0.77
CA ALA A 116 -0.98 -16.19 1.31
C ALA A 116 0.09 -15.19 0.86
N VAL A 117 -0.38 -13.99 0.55
CA VAL A 117 0.44 -12.81 0.30
C VAL A 117 0.27 -11.83 1.46
N GLU A 118 1.37 -11.22 1.89
CA GLU A 118 1.35 -10.08 2.80
C GLU A 118 1.51 -8.79 2.00
N TRP A 119 0.56 -7.87 2.15
CA TRP A 119 0.59 -6.58 1.49
C TRP A 119 1.08 -5.48 2.44
N TYR A 120 1.91 -4.60 1.92
CA TYR A 120 2.35 -3.36 2.56
C TYR A 120 1.85 -2.19 1.73
N VAL A 121 1.05 -1.33 2.35
CA VAL A 121 0.32 -0.26 1.67
C VAL A 121 0.92 1.07 2.04
N PHE A 122 1.19 1.92 1.04
CA PHE A 122 1.84 3.22 1.22
C PHE A 122 1.02 4.35 0.59
N SER A 123 1.01 5.53 1.22
CA SER A 123 0.35 6.72 0.64
C SER A 123 1.09 7.33 -0.55
N ARG A 124 2.35 6.93 -0.78
CA ARG A 124 3.20 7.40 -1.88
C ARG A 124 3.97 6.24 -2.50
N PRO A 125 4.56 6.42 -3.69
CA PRO A 125 5.51 5.45 -4.24
C PRO A 125 6.75 5.30 -3.35
N VAL A 126 7.27 4.08 -3.22
CA VAL A 126 8.44 3.75 -2.38
C VAL A 126 9.58 3.08 -3.15
N ASP A 127 9.41 2.84 -4.45
CA ASP A 127 10.39 2.18 -5.31
C ASP A 127 11.69 2.97 -5.46
N GLU A 128 11.61 4.23 -5.86
CA GLU A 128 12.78 5.08 -6.13
C GLU A 128 13.50 5.53 -4.85
N THR A 129 12.80 5.54 -3.71
CA THR A 129 13.31 6.09 -2.45
C THR A 129 13.73 5.02 -1.44
N PHE A 130 13.11 3.84 -1.49
CA PHE A 130 13.33 2.79 -0.51
C PHE A 130 13.71 1.46 -1.16
N LEU A 131 12.88 0.90 -2.04
CA LEU A 131 13.14 -0.45 -2.58
C LEU A 131 14.43 -0.52 -3.40
N SER A 132 14.75 0.55 -4.14
CA SER A 132 15.99 0.64 -4.92
C SER A 132 17.25 0.92 -4.08
N GLN A 133 17.09 1.44 -2.86
CA GLN A 133 18.19 1.95 -2.02
C GLN A 133 18.51 1.09 -0.81
N ILE A 134 17.62 0.17 -0.44
CA ILE A 134 17.81 -0.68 0.73
C ILE A 134 18.89 -1.75 0.48
N VAL A 135 19.92 -1.69 1.32
CA VAL A 135 21.05 -2.62 1.32
C VAL A 135 21.19 -3.26 2.70
N CYS A 136 21.75 -4.47 2.75
CA CYS A 136 22.15 -5.11 3.98
C CYS A 136 23.61 -4.75 4.31
N ALA A 137 23.82 -4.10 5.46
CA ALA A 137 25.13 -3.75 5.98
C ALA A 137 25.24 -4.24 7.43
N ASP A 138 26.27 -5.04 7.73
CA ASP A 138 26.56 -5.53 9.09
C ASP A 138 25.38 -6.24 9.79
N SER A 139 24.58 -7.00 9.04
CA SER A 139 23.35 -7.69 9.52
C SER A 139 22.19 -6.77 9.91
N ASP A 140 22.26 -5.49 9.57
CA ASP A 140 21.13 -4.55 9.61
C ASP A 140 20.87 -3.98 8.22
N TRP A 141 19.86 -3.13 8.09
CA TRP A 141 19.53 -2.45 6.85
C TRP A 141 19.88 -0.96 6.91
N SER A 142 20.32 -0.43 5.78
CA SER A 142 20.52 1.00 5.59
C SER A 142 20.02 1.41 4.21
N LEU A 143 19.85 2.72 4.00
CA LEU A 143 19.53 3.28 2.69
C LEU A 143 20.80 3.88 2.09
N GLN A 144 21.15 3.41 0.90
CA GLN A 144 22.29 3.91 0.14
C GLN A 144 21.79 4.39 -1.23
N ALA A 145 22.06 5.66 -1.53
CA ALA A 145 21.75 6.23 -2.82
C ALA A 145 22.79 5.80 -3.88
N GLY A 146 22.37 5.64 -5.13
CA GLY A 146 23.26 5.29 -6.24
C GLY A 146 23.79 3.84 -6.18
N VAL A 147 23.04 2.95 -5.53
CA VAL A 147 23.35 1.51 -5.51
C VAL A 147 23.17 0.94 -6.92
N GLU A 148 24.21 0.29 -7.42
CA GLU A 148 24.18 -0.39 -8.71
C GLU A 148 23.12 -1.50 -8.70
N LEU A 149 22.51 -1.76 -9.87
CA LEU A 149 21.50 -2.81 -9.99
C LEU A 149 22.05 -4.20 -9.62
N SER A 150 23.32 -4.44 -9.88
CA SER A 150 24.03 -5.70 -9.62
C SER A 150 24.66 -5.79 -8.23
N ASP A 151 24.38 -4.85 -7.32
CA ASP A 151 24.98 -4.85 -5.99
C ASP A 151 24.60 -6.13 -5.20
N PRO A 152 25.58 -6.91 -4.71
CA PRO A 152 25.31 -8.12 -3.95
C PRO A 152 24.62 -7.86 -2.61
N GLN A 153 24.74 -6.65 -2.04
CA GLN A 153 24.14 -6.26 -0.76
C GLN A 153 22.70 -5.77 -0.90
N LYS A 154 22.23 -5.54 -2.13
CA LYS A 154 20.86 -5.08 -2.40
C LYS A 154 19.83 -6.11 -1.96
N VAL A 155 18.82 -5.66 -1.21
CA VAL A 155 17.79 -6.56 -0.66
C VAL A 155 16.70 -6.85 -1.68
N PHE A 156 16.32 -5.88 -2.51
CA PHE A 156 15.29 -6.02 -3.54
C PHE A 156 15.93 -5.98 -4.92
N ASP A 157 15.94 -7.13 -5.59
CA ASP A 157 16.46 -7.28 -6.94
C ASP A 157 15.31 -7.30 -7.95
N VAL A 158 15.31 -6.40 -8.94
CA VAL A 158 14.23 -6.35 -9.95
C VAL A 158 14.52 -7.42 -10.99
N VAL A 159 13.64 -8.41 -11.10
CA VAL A 159 13.84 -9.56 -11.99
C VAL A 159 12.90 -9.57 -13.19
N GLY A 160 11.82 -8.80 -13.13
CA GLY A 160 10.88 -8.72 -14.23
C GLY A 160 9.76 -7.74 -13.98
N TYR A 161 8.78 -7.80 -14.88
CA TYR A 161 7.58 -7.00 -14.80
C TYR A 161 6.40 -7.78 -15.38
N ALA A 162 5.26 -7.74 -14.68
CA ALA A 162 4.01 -8.23 -15.24
C ALA A 162 3.33 -7.08 -15.99
N GLU A 163 3.40 -7.11 -17.31
CA GLU A 163 2.70 -6.13 -18.15
C GLU A 163 1.19 -6.39 -18.15
N LYS A 164 0.41 -5.32 -18.31
CA LYS A 164 -1.04 -5.46 -18.54
C LYS A 164 -1.35 -6.15 -19.86
N GLY A 165 -0.46 -6.03 -20.85
CA GLY A 165 -0.62 -6.56 -22.21
C GLY A 165 -1.58 -5.75 -23.09
N LEU A 166 -2.13 -4.63 -22.60
CA LEU A 166 -3.03 -3.76 -23.35
C LEU A 166 -2.71 -2.29 -23.06
N LYS A 167 -2.65 -1.47 -24.10
CA LYS A 167 -2.46 0.00 -23.98
C LYS A 167 -3.78 0.76 -23.75
N THR A 168 -4.92 0.09 -23.86
CA THR A 168 -6.26 0.68 -23.78
C THR A 168 -6.90 0.38 -22.42
N ARG A 169 -7.97 1.14 -22.09
CA ARG A 169 -8.76 0.94 -20.85
C ARG A 169 -9.68 -0.29 -20.89
N THR A 170 -9.40 -1.28 -21.73
CA THR A 170 -10.18 -2.52 -21.81
C THR A 170 -9.66 -3.58 -20.84
N VAL A 171 -10.56 -4.43 -20.34
CA VAL A 171 -10.22 -5.53 -19.43
C VAL A 171 -10.11 -6.86 -20.18
N ARG A 172 -10.89 -7.03 -21.25
CA ARG A 172 -10.88 -8.26 -22.07
C ARG A 172 -9.55 -8.37 -22.79
N GLY A 173 -8.83 -9.47 -22.56
CA GLY A 173 -7.50 -9.71 -23.13
C GLY A 173 -6.34 -9.19 -22.28
N ALA A 174 -6.60 -8.60 -21.11
CA ALA A 174 -5.52 -8.20 -20.21
C ALA A 174 -4.81 -9.43 -19.62
N ASN A 175 -3.53 -9.29 -19.31
CA ASN A 175 -2.71 -10.31 -18.68
C ASN A 175 -3.38 -10.80 -17.37
N ARG A 176 -3.53 -12.13 -17.25
CA ARG A 176 -4.19 -12.79 -16.14
C ARG A 176 -3.43 -12.60 -14.82
N GLU A 177 -2.10 -12.65 -14.84
CA GLU A 177 -1.27 -12.42 -13.66
C GLU A 177 -1.43 -10.98 -13.18
N HIS A 178 -1.26 -10.00 -14.07
CA HIS A 178 -1.42 -8.59 -13.72
C HIS A 178 -2.82 -8.31 -13.15
N LYS A 179 -3.86 -8.92 -13.72
CA LYS A 179 -5.22 -8.82 -13.17
C LYS A 179 -5.34 -9.51 -11.80
N GLY A 180 -4.70 -10.68 -11.65
CA GLY A 180 -4.68 -11.45 -10.40
C GLY A 180 -4.12 -10.64 -9.24
N TRP A 181 -2.98 -9.97 -9.43
CA TRP A 181 -2.40 -9.08 -8.41
C TRP A 181 -3.36 -7.94 -8.00
N HIS A 182 -4.03 -7.30 -8.97
CA HIS A 182 -5.03 -6.26 -8.70
C HIS A 182 -6.22 -6.78 -7.89
N ASP A 183 -6.79 -7.91 -8.31
CA ASP A 183 -7.92 -8.53 -7.63
C ASP A 183 -7.54 -9.01 -6.22
N ALA A 184 -6.32 -9.53 -6.04
CA ALA A 184 -5.79 -9.96 -4.74
C ALA A 184 -5.63 -8.79 -3.76
N LEU A 185 -5.11 -7.64 -4.21
CA LEU A 185 -5.04 -6.43 -3.39
C LEU A 185 -6.44 -5.94 -2.99
N ARG A 186 -7.39 -5.91 -3.93
CA ARG A 186 -8.77 -5.48 -3.63
C ARG A 186 -9.49 -6.43 -2.67
N ALA A 187 -9.16 -7.71 -2.71
CA ALA A 187 -9.67 -8.72 -1.79
C ALA A 187 -8.88 -8.84 -0.48
N SER A 188 -7.82 -8.02 -0.30
CA SER A 188 -6.98 -8.09 0.88
C SER A 188 -7.71 -7.59 2.13
N MET A 189 -7.36 -8.19 3.26
CA MET A 189 -7.98 -7.91 4.56
C MET A 189 -6.91 -7.51 5.58
N PRO A 190 -7.21 -6.63 6.55
CA PRO A 190 -6.27 -6.32 7.62
C PRO A 190 -5.77 -7.57 8.35
N VAL A 191 -4.46 -7.65 8.59
CA VAL A 191 -3.88 -8.78 9.33
C VAL A 191 -4.38 -8.73 10.77
N LYS A 192 -5.16 -9.74 11.17
CA LYS A 192 -5.68 -9.88 12.54
C LYS A 192 -4.53 -9.84 13.55
N LYS A 193 -4.45 -8.76 14.33
CA LYS A 193 -3.50 -8.66 15.44
C LYS A 193 -4.02 -9.53 16.58
N LYS A 194 -3.31 -10.61 16.90
CA LYS A 194 -3.57 -11.37 18.14
C LYS A 194 -3.16 -10.48 19.31
N VAL A 195 -4.12 -9.77 19.89
CA VAL A 195 -3.92 -9.05 21.14
C VAL A 195 -3.72 -10.13 22.21
N LYS A 196 -2.48 -10.35 22.65
CA LYS A 196 -2.20 -11.17 23.82
C LYS A 196 -2.64 -10.37 25.04
N LEU A 197 -3.93 -10.47 25.34
CA LEU A 197 -4.54 -9.91 26.54
C LEU A 197 -3.87 -10.56 27.77
N THR A 198 -2.80 -9.93 28.25
CA THR A 198 -2.24 -10.27 29.56
C THR A 198 -3.10 -9.60 30.62
N TRP A 199 -3.44 -10.31 31.70
CA TRP A 199 -4.28 -9.80 32.79
C TRP A 199 -3.80 -8.44 33.34
N LYS A 200 -2.50 -8.14 33.29
CA LYS A 200 -1.93 -6.86 33.72
C LYS A 200 -2.18 -5.67 32.78
N LYS A 201 -2.57 -5.91 31.52
CA LYS A 201 -2.82 -4.86 30.50
C LYS A 201 -4.25 -4.87 29.96
N PHE A 202 -5.11 -5.73 30.50
CA PHE A 202 -6.52 -5.80 30.14
C PHE A 202 -7.19 -4.46 30.45
N GLY A 203 -7.75 -3.79 29.43
CA GLY A 203 -8.37 -2.47 29.54
C GLY A 203 -7.60 -1.36 28.81
N ASN A 204 -6.28 -1.25 29.00
CA ASN A 204 -5.49 -0.18 28.36
C ASN A 204 -5.29 -0.42 26.87
N GLU A 205 -5.03 -1.67 26.45
CA GLU A 205 -4.83 -2.01 25.03
C GLU A 205 -6.15 -1.93 24.25
N LEU A 206 -7.28 -2.35 24.86
CA LEU A 206 -8.62 -2.20 24.28
C LEU A 206 -9.01 -0.72 24.10
N LYS A 207 -8.64 0.13 25.07
CA LYS A 207 -8.87 1.57 25.00
C LYS A 207 -8.04 2.21 23.88
N ALA A 208 -6.76 1.84 23.76
CA ALA A 208 -5.88 2.36 22.70
C ALA A 208 -6.34 1.96 21.29
N ASP A 209 -6.83 0.72 21.10
CA ASP A 209 -7.35 0.29 19.80
C ASP A 209 -8.67 1.01 19.46
N ARG A 210 -9.57 1.19 20.44
CA ARG A 210 -10.79 1.98 20.28
C ARG A 210 -10.51 3.45 19.97
N GLU A 211 -9.49 4.05 20.59
CA GLU A 211 -9.07 5.42 20.31
C GLU A 211 -8.47 5.55 18.90
N ARG A 212 -7.74 4.54 18.41
CA ARG A 212 -7.25 4.50 17.03
C ARG A 212 -8.42 4.45 16.03
N ASP A 213 -9.38 3.55 16.25
CA ASP A 213 -10.59 3.43 15.43
C ASP A 213 -11.39 4.74 15.35
N VAL A 214 -11.54 5.44 16.48
CA VAL A 214 -12.24 6.73 16.53
C VAL A 214 -11.46 7.79 15.75
N ARG A 215 -10.14 7.86 15.91
CA ARG A 215 -9.30 8.81 15.17
C ARG A 215 -9.37 8.57 13.67
N GLU A 216 -9.28 7.32 13.22
CA GLU A 216 -9.40 6.95 11.81
C GLU A 216 -10.77 7.36 11.23
N LYS A 217 -11.85 7.16 11.99
CA LYS A 217 -13.20 7.60 11.58
C LYS A 217 -13.39 9.12 11.57
N THR A 218 -12.68 9.84 12.43
CA THR A 218 -12.81 11.31 12.54
C THR A 218 -11.95 12.04 11.48
N THR A 219 -10.99 11.34 10.84
CA THR A 219 -10.03 11.95 9.92
C THR A 219 -10.33 11.71 8.44
N GLY A 220 -11.60 11.47 8.06
CA GLY A 220 -11.98 11.55 6.64
C GLY A 220 -13.47 11.76 6.43
N PRO A 221 -13.90 12.21 5.24
CA PRO A 221 -13.23 13.06 4.25
C PRO A 221 -13.57 14.54 4.50
N GLY A 222 -12.60 15.44 4.32
CA GLY A 222 -12.87 16.87 4.25
C GLY A 222 -13.91 17.11 3.17
N GLU A 223 -15.02 17.74 3.58
CA GLU A 223 -16.12 18.16 2.74
C GLU A 223 -15.55 18.98 1.57
N HIS A 224 -15.54 18.37 0.38
CA HIS A 224 -15.48 19.12 -0.86
C HIS A 224 -16.89 19.68 -1.06
N GLU A 225 -17.17 20.85 -0.48
CA GLU A 225 -18.32 21.67 -0.85
C GLU A 225 -18.16 22.06 -2.32
N GLU A 226 -19.02 21.48 -3.15
CA GLU A 226 -19.32 21.95 -4.49
C GLU A 226 -20.07 23.28 -4.37
N ASP A 227 -19.38 24.38 -4.68
CA ASP A 227 -19.99 25.70 -4.87
C ASP A 227 -20.31 25.85 -6.37
N GLU A 228 -21.50 25.38 -6.78
CA GLU A 228 -22.12 25.75 -8.06
C GLU A 228 -23.23 26.80 -7.83
N GLY A 229 -23.05 27.92 -8.50
CA GLY A 229 -23.77 29.18 -8.30
C GLY A 229 -25.28 29.19 -8.58
N GLY A 230 -25.95 30.11 -7.89
CA GLY A 230 -27.31 30.56 -8.18
C GLY A 230 -27.68 31.81 -7.38
N ALA A 231 -27.79 32.95 -8.06
CA ALA A 231 -27.81 34.30 -7.51
C ALA A 231 -29.05 34.71 -6.70
N ALA A 232 -28.87 35.53 -5.66
CA ALA A 232 -29.75 36.67 -5.34
C ALA A 232 -29.08 37.63 -4.34
N ALA A 233 -29.16 38.92 -4.65
CA ALA A 233 -28.54 40.03 -3.95
C ALA A 233 -29.05 40.23 -2.51
N MET A 234 -28.15 40.45 -1.55
CA MET A 234 -28.40 41.39 -0.46
C MET A 234 -27.10 41.90 0.19
N ARG A 235 -26.91 43.20 0.00
CA ARG A 235 -25.90 44.10 0.53
C ARG A 235 -25.81 43.98 2.07
N LYS A 236 -24.69 43.48 2.61
CA LYS A 236 -24.34 43.60 4.04
C LYS A 236 -22.97 44.26 4.20
N LYS A 237 -22.97 45.28 5.07
CA LYS A 237 -21.86 46.19 5.37
C LYS A 237 -20.67 45.42 5.95
N SER A 238 -19.49 45.65 5.38
CA SER A 238 -18.19 45.23 5.91
C SER A 238 -17.86 46.06 7.16
N THR A 239 -18.02 45.47 8.34
CA THR A 239 -17.47 46.01 9.58
C THR A 239 -16.07 45.39 9.77
N ARG A 240 -15.03 46.10 9.35
CA ARG A 240 -13.64 45.71 9.70
C ARG A 240 -13.44 45.96 11.20
N PRO A 241 -12.85 45.00 11.95
CA PRO A 241 -12.39 45.28 13.30
C PRO A 241 -11.22 46.29 13.28
N PRO A 242 -11.10 47.15 14.30
CA PRO A 242 -10.05 48.16 14.37
C PRO A 242 -8.66 47.52 14.49
N GLN A 243 -7.71 48.01 13.70
CA GLN A 243 -6.30 47.63 13.80
C GLN A 243 -5.69 48.15 15.11
N PRO A 244 -4.90 47.35 15.84
CA PRO A 244 -4.15 47.82 16.98
C PRO A 244 -3.02 48.79 16.55
N PRO A 245 -2.65 49.75 17.43
CA PRO A 245 -1.64 50.76 17.13
C PRO A 245 -0.27 50.12 16.90
N GLN A 246 0.33 50.42 15.74
CA GLN A 246 1.68 49.99 15.42
C GLN A 246 2.69 50.80 16.25
N LYS A 247 3.59 50.10 16.94
CA LYS A 247 4.70 50.72 17.68
C LYS A 247 5.74 51.27 16.68
N PRO A 248 6.35 52.43 16.96
CA PRO A 248 7.39 53.00 16.10
C PRO A 248 8.64 52.11 16.08
N ILE A 249 9.05 51.73 14.87
CA ILE A 249 10.30 50.99 14.60
C ILE A 249 11.46 51.99 14.71
N THR A 250 12.25 51.88 15.77
CA THR A 250 13.52 52.58 15.92
C THR A 250 14.59 51.91 15.06
N ARG A 251 14.96 52.58 13.97
CA ARG A 251 16.06 52.20 13.08
C ARG A 251 17.39 52.57 13.75
N ARG A 252 18.16 51.57 14.21
CA ARG A 252 19.56 51.77 14.63
C ARG A 252 20.45 51.83 13.38
N LYS A 253 21.25 52.89 13.28
CA LYS A 253 22.36 52.99 12.31
C LYS A 253 23.47 52.04 12.74
N ALA A 254 24.04 51.31 11.78
CA ALA A 254 25.36 50.71 11.92
C ALA A 254 26.40 51.82 11.98
N ALA A 255 27.36 51.70 12.90
CA ALA A 255 28.57 52.50 12.91
C ALA A 255 29.67 51.71 12.19
N ASP A 256 30.43 52.43 11.37
CA ASP A 256 31.69 52.01 10.75
C ASP A 256 32.78 51.71 11.79
#